data_AF-A0A942RKD4-F1
#
_entry.id   AF-A0A942RKD4-F1
#
_cell.length_a   1.000
_cell.length_b   1.000
_cell.length_c   1.000
_cell.angle_alpha   90.00
_cell.angle_beta   90.00
_cell.angle_gamma   90.00
#
_symmetry.space_group_name_H-M   'P 1'
#
loop_
_entity.id
_entity.type
_entity.pdbx_description
1 polymer ?
#
loop_
_entity_poly.entity_id
_entity_poly.type
_entity_poly.pdbx_seq_one_letter_code
_entity_poly.pdbx_strand_id
1 'polypeptide(L)' 'YENALAERMNRTMKEEFGLHATLLNFHQAQRLVEESIALYNHKRPHLALAMQTPESIYNQQKSRPLSIVGTS' A
#
# COMPACT_ATOMS: atom_id res chain seq x y z
N TYR A 1 10.01 3.39 12.67
CA TYR A 1 9.55 4.23 11.55
C TYR A 1 8.53 3.49 10.68
N GLU A 2 8.76 2.20 10.38
CA GLU A 2 7.83 1.35 9.61
C GLU A 2 6.48 1.10 10.32
N ASN A 3 6.46 0.89 11.64
CA ASN A 3 5.21 0.69 12.39
C ASN A 3 4.25 1.89 12.29
N ALA A 4 4.76 3.12 12.34
CA ALA A 4 3.91 4.32 12.24
C ALA A 4 3.29 4.46 10.85
N LEU A 5 4.03 4.09 9.80
CA LEU A 5 3.51 4.03 8.44
C LEU A 5 2.45 2.92 8.31
N ALA A 6 2.73 1.74 8.87
CA ALA A 6 1.80 0.62 8.89
C ALA A 6 0.51 0.93 9.67
N GLU A 7 0.60 1.62 10.80
CA GLU A 7 -0.56 2.07 11.58
C GLU A 7 -1.41 3.08 10.81
N ARG A 8 -0.78 4.02 10.09
CA ARG A 8 -1.49 4.97 9.22
C ARG A 8 -2.17 4.24 8.06
N MET A 9 -1.49 3.27 7.44
CA MET A 9 -2.08 2.40 6.41
C MET A 9 -3.29 1.63 6.96
N ASN A 10 -3.13 0.98 8.12
CA ASN A 10 -4.18 0.23 8.78
C ASN A 10 -5.38 1.11 9.14
N ARG A 11 -5.13 2.36 9.55
CA ARG A 11 -6.19 3.34 9.84
C ARG A 11 -6.98 3.71 8.59
N THR A 12 -6.29 4.06 7.51
CA THR A 12 -6.94 4.28 6.20
C THR A 12 -7.73 3.05 5.77
N MET A 13 -7.15 1.85 5.89
CA MET A 13 -7.84 0.61 5.52
C MET A 13 -9.14 0.41 6.31
N LYS A 14 -9.08 0.64 7.63
CA LYS A 14 -10.24 0.55 8.53
C LYS A 14 -11.33 1.58 8.24
N GLU A 15 -10.94 2.83 7.93
CA GLU A 15 -11.85 3.96 7.73
C GLU A 15 -12.42 4.04 6.31
N GLU A 16 -11.61 3.83 5.27
CA GLU A 16 -12.01 4.03 3.87
C GLU A 16 -12.58 2.78 3.21
N PHE A 17 -12.23 1.57 3.67
CA PHE A 17 -12.61 0.31 3.00
C PHE A 17 -13.65 -0.51 3.79
N GLY A 18 -14.32 0.12 4.75
CA GLY A 18 -15.41 -0.53 5.48
C GLY A 18 -14.98 -1.69 6.39
N LEU A 19 -13.68 -1.84 6.67
CA LEU A 19 -13.12 -2.81 7.63
C LEU A 19 -13.54 -2.51 9.09
N HIS A 20 -14.20 -1.38 9.34
CA HIS A 20 -14.91 -1.08 10.59
C HIS A 20 -16.30 -1.76 10.68
N ALA A 21 -16.85 -2.27 9.58
CA ALA A 21 -18.15 -2.95 9.58
C ALA A 21 -18.07 -4.30 10.31
N THR A 22 -19.20 -4.72 10.90
CA THR A 22 -19.31 -6.07 11.48
C THR A 22 -19.29 -7.09 10.35
N LEU A 23 -18.17 -7.82 10.23
CA LEU A 23 -17.99 -8.83 9.19
C LEU A 23 -18.63 -10.13 9.66
N LEU A 24 -19.55 -10.64 8.85
CA LEU A 24 -20.35 -11.82 9.18
C LEU A 24 -19.51 -13.10 9.31
N ASN A 25 -18.36 -13.18 8.62
CA ASN A 25 -17.47 -14.34 8.67
C ASN A 25 -16.02 -13.98 8.31
N PHE A 26 -15.08 -14.84 8.72
CA PHE A 26 -13.65 -14.68 8.46
C PHE A 26 -13.32 -14.60 6.96
N HIS A 27 -14.03 -15.34 6.12
CA HIS A 27 -13.81 -15.34 4.67
C HIS A 27 -14.11 -13.97 4.03
N GLN A 28 -15.18 -13.29 4.47
CA GLN A 28 -15.46 -11.92 4.04
C GLN A 28 -14.41 -10.93 4.53
N ALA A 29 -13.91 -11.11 5.76
CA ALA A 29 -12.81 -10.30 6.28
C ALA A 29 -11.53 -10.48 5.47
N GLN A 30 -11.17 -11.72 5.15
CA GLN A 30 -10.01 -11.99 4.32
C GLN A 30 -10.15 -11.36 2.93
N ARG A 31 -11.31 -11.50 2.28
CA ARG A 31 -11.57 -10.90 0.97
C ARG A 31 -11.48 -9.37 1.01
N LEU A 32 -12.07 -8.73 2.01
CA LEU A 32 -12.02 -7.27 2.16
C LEU A 32 -10.59 -6.79 2.44
N VAL A 33 -9.79 -7.54 3.20
CA VAL A 33 -8.38 -7.23 3.41
C VAL A 33 -7.61 -7.32 2.10
N GLU A 34 -7.80 -8.39 1.32
CA GLU A 34 -7.16 -8.57 0.01
C GLU A 34 -7.55 -7.44 -0.96
N GLU A 35 -8.83 -7.09 -1.02
CA GLU A 35 -9.32 -5.97 -1.84
C GLU A 35 -8.75 -4.63 -1.38
N SER A 36 -8.69 -4.38 -0.07
CA SER A 36 -8.11 -3.16 0.51
C SER A 36 -6.63 -3.03 0.18
N ILE A 37 -5.87 -4.12 0.26
CA ILE A 37 -4.45 -4.16 -0.12
C ILE A 37 -4.30 -3.88 -1.62
N ALA A 38 -5.12 -4.51 -2.46
CA ALA A 38 -5.09 -4.29 -3.90
C ALA A 38 -5.39 -2.83 -4.26
N LEU A 39 -6.43 -2.24 -3.66
CA LEU A 39 -6.81 -0.85 -3.90
C LEU A 39 -5.74 0.13 -3.41
N TYR A 40 -5.16 -0.12 -2.23
CA TYR A 40 -4.05 0.68 -1.71
C TYR A 40 -2.85 0.66 -2.67
N ASN A 41 -2.43 -0.53 -3.12
CA ASN A 41 -1.23 -0.70 -3.94
C ASN A 41 -1.40 -0.21 -5.39
N HIS A 42 -2.59 -0.37 -5.99
CA HIS A 42 -2.78 -0.16 -7.44
C HIS A 42 -3.65 1.05 -7.79
N LYS A 43 -4.50 1.54 -6.87
CA LYS A 43 -5.51 2.57 -7.18
C LYS A 43 -5.33 3.86 -6.41
N ARG A 44 -4.61 3.87 -5.28
CA ARG A 44 -4.44 5.07 -4.46
C ARG A 44 -3.15 5.82 -4.85
N PRO A 45 -3.24 6.96 -5.55
CA PRO A 45 -2.10 7.86 -5.69
C PRO A 45 -1.83 8.52 -4.34
N HIS A 46 -0.60 8.41 -3.86
CA HIS A 46 -0.21 9.01 -2.57
C HIS A 46 0.55 10.31 -2.79
N LEU A 47 0.15 11.37 -2.09
CA LEU A 47 0.89 12.65 -2.07
C LEU A 47 2.35 12.47 -1.66
N ALA A 48 2.62 11.58 -0.69
CA ALA A 48 3.97 11.24 -0.26
C ALA A 48 4.80 10.54 -1.35
N LEU A 49 4.16 9.96 -2.35
CA LEU A 49 4.77 9.31 -3.51
C LEU A 49 4.61 10.18 -4.78
N ALA A 50 4.52 11.51 -4.64
CA ALA A 50 4.32 12.43 -5.77
C ALA A 50 3.09 12.09 -6.65
N MET A 51 1.99 11.67 -6.02
CA MET A 51 0.76 11.21 -6.68
C MET A 51 0.92 9.90 -7.49
N GLN A 52 1.96 9.12 -7.22
CA GLN A 52 2.14 7.79 -7.79
C GLN A 52 1.58 6.72 -6.84
N THR A 53 1.25 5.56 -7.41
CA THR A 53 0.82 4.39 -6.63
C THR A 53 2.03 3.67 -6.04
N PRO A 54 1.88 2.97 -4.91
CA PRO A 54 2.97 2.20 -4.32
C PRO A 54 3.55 1.17 -5.30
N GLU A 55 2.69 0.51 -6.09
CA GLU A 55 3.10 -0.42 -7.13
C GLU A 55 3.95 0.26 -8.22
N SER A 56 3.56 1.45 -8.68
CA SER A 56 4.31 2.19 -9.70
C SER A 56 5.72 2.52 -9.22
N ILE A 57 5.88 2.93 -7.96
CA ILE A 57 7.19 3.22 -7.38
C ILE A 57 8.00 1.93 -7.21
N TYR A 58 7.38 0.86 -6.71
CA TYR A 58 8.05 -0.43 -6.52
C TYR A 58 8.56 -1.02 -7.85
N ASN A 59 7.74 -0.97 -8.90
CA ASN A 59 8.14 -1.40 -10.24
C ASN A 59 9.23 -0.48 -10.83
N GLN A 60 9.19 0.83 -10.55
CA GLN A 60 10.23 1.77 -10.97
C GLN A 60 11.56 1.57 -10.21
N GLN A 61 11.50 1.17 -8.94
CA GLN A 61 12.67 0.75 -8.15
C GLN A 61 13.27 -0.56 -8.68
N LYS A 62 12.45 -1.56 -9.03
CA LYS A 62 12.91 -2.81 -9.64
C LYS A 62 13.58 -2.62 -11.00
N SER A 63 13.10 -1.66 -11.77
CA SER A 63 13.60 -1.35 -13.12
C SER A 63 14.76 -0.35 -13.14
N ARG A 64 15.14 0.23 -11.99
CA ARG A 64 16.44 0.87 -11.84
C ARG A 64 17.49 -0.25 -11.74
N PRO A 65 18.34 -0.45 -12.76
CA PRO A 65 19.53 -1.25 -12.54
C PRO A 65 20.33 -0.54 -11.45
N LEU A 66 20.88 -1.31 -10.52
CA LEU A 66 21.83 -0.85 -9.54
C LEU A 66 23.01 -0.23 -10.31
N SER A 67 22.94 1.05 -10.63
CA SER A 67 24.10 1.82 -11.05
C SER A 67 24.98 1.88 -9.81
N ILE A 68 25.86 0.89 -9.71
CA ILE A 68 27.23 1.03 -9.24
C ILE A 68 27.71 2.45 -9.59
N VAL A 69 27.47 3.40 -8.69
CA VAL A 69 28.18 4.67 -8.71
C VAL A 69 29.53 4.35 -8.09
N GLY A 70 30.40 3.80 -8.93
CA GLY A 70 31.80 4.11 -8.82
C GLY A 70 31.95 5.57 -9.25
N THR A 71 32.39 6.41 -8.34
CA THR A 71 33.18 7.59 -8.68
C THR A 71 34.23 7.75 -7.59
N SER A 72 35.47 7.74 -8.08
CA SER A 72 36.74 8.00 -7.41
C SER A 72 36.80 9.33 -6.69
#